data_AF-A0A6A7WCN4-F1
#
_entry.id   AF-A0A6A7WCN4-F1
#
_cell.length_a   1.000
_cell.length_b   1.000
_cell.length_c   1.000
_cell.angle_alpha   90.00
_cell.angle_beta   90.00
_cell.angle_gamma   90.00
#
_symmetry.space_group_name_H-M   'P 1'
#
loop_
_entity.id
_entity.type
_entity.pdbx_description
1 polymer ?
#
loop_
_entity_poly.entity_id
_entity_poly.type
_entity_poly.pdbx_seq_one_letter_code
_entity_poly.pdbx_strand_id
1 'polypeptide(L)'
;MQKFSTMLCTLAMLFGMMMAPGNALAAVTADDYTPIVTENEISVFLETSYDNAKIWAWNDKVKQFTTAAWPGDAMTLVGTKGGKNVFKWTYTAGTEIPTGVIFTHDGEQKLNGGDQEFKNHGYYVEGKYEKTITPGPEGKVMVFFDNSTANLADVYCYIYDGTKAAQEWPGLKMSLDNETENNGKKGYYTVEVPAAFVTGYFVINNGQNGSVLTGETVYVNGQATSIENTVLQEVQKAENNAWYTLTGMRISKPAQPGLYIHNGKKVIIRK
;
A
#
# COMPACT_ATOMS: atom_id res chain seq x y z
N MET A 1 29.46 13.93 -58.36
CA MET A 1 28.90 13.42 -57.10
C MET A 1 29.33 14.35 -55.97
N GLN A 2 28.33 14.99 -55.37
CA GLN A 2 28.29 15.76 -54.12
C GLN A 2 29.07 15.04 -52.96
N LYS A 3 29.78 15.63 -51.97
CA LYS A 3 29.93 16.98 -51.37
C LYS A 3 31.27 17.11 -50.58
N PHE A 4 31.86 18.32 -50.61
CA PHE A 4 32.51 19.17 -49.55
C PHE A 4 33.25 18.49 -48.36
N SER A 5 34.55 18.72 -48.06
CA SER A 5 35.40 19.93 -47.87
C SER A 5 35.03 20.85 -46.69
N THR A 6 35.65 20.56 -45.54
CA THR A 6 36.43 21.40 -44.61
C THR A 6 36.03 22.87 -44.34
N MET A 7 35.79 23.12 -43.04
CA MET A 7 36.23 24.24 -42.19
C MET A 7 35.60 25.66 -42.21
N LEU A 8 35.39 26.10 -40.96
CA LEU A 8 35.58 27.41 -40.34
C LEU A 8 34.54 28.53 -40.54
N CYS A 9 33.88 28.82 -39.41
CA CYS A 9 33.47 30.12 -38.85
C CYS A 9 33.29 31.32 -39.80
N THR A 10 32.07 31.83 -39.89
CA THR A 10 31.83 33.28 -39.92
C THR A 10 30.40 33.63 -39.46
N LEU A 11 30.31 34.84 -38.94
CA LEU A 11 29.31 35.41 -38.05
C LEU A 11 28.19 36.15 -38.83
N ALA A 12 27.01 36.22 -38.21
CA ALA A 12 26.02 37.31 -38.24
C ALA A 12 24.72 37.20 -39.09
N MET A 13 23.65 37.56 -38.37
CA MET A 13 22.42 38.28 -38.76
C MET A 13 21.09 37.52 -38.95
N LEU A 14 20.42 37.33 -37.79
CA LEU A 14 19.18 38.01 -37.37
C LEU A 14 17.92 37.91 -38.27
N PHE A 15 16.99 37.06 -37.84
CA PHE A 15 15.53 37.33 -37.74
C PHE A 15 15.05 36.34 -36.66
N GLY A 16 14.75 36.74 -35.44
CA GLY A 16 13.60 37.58 -35.12
C GLY A 16 12.46 36.67 -34.67
N MET A 17 12.50 36.18 -33.43
CA MET A 17 11.32 35.70 -32.71
C MET A 17 11.63 35.69 -31.21
N MET A 18 11.00 36.62 -30.51
CA MET A 18 10.95 36.71 -29.06
C MET A 18 10.49 35.37 -28.48
N MET A 19 11.33 34.74 -27.66
CA MET A 19 10.89 33.70 -26.72
C MET A 19 11.08 34.25 -25.32
N ALA A 20 9.97 34.33 -24.60
CA ALA A 20 9.86 34.71 -23.20
C ALA A 20 10.83 33.91 -22.30
N PRO A 21 11.14 34.39 -21.08
CA PRO A 21 11.98 33.65 -20.14
C PRO A 21 11.23 32.40 -19.66
N GLY A 22 11.41 31.30 -20.41
CA GLY A 22 10.96 29.97 -20.05
C GLY A 22 11.95 29.38 -19.05
N ASN A 23 11.58 29.48 -17.78
CA ASN A 23 11.87 28.58 -16.66
C ASN A 23 13.10 27.68 -16.83
N ALA A 24 14.09 27.92 -15.99
CA ALA A 24 15.12 26.93 -15.65
C ALA A 24 14.44 25.56 -15.49
N LEU A 25 14.96 24.55 -16.20
CA LEU A 25 14.60 23.16 -15.97
C LEU A 25 14.93 22.87 -14.50
N ALA A 26 13.90 22.84 -13.66
CA ALA A 26 14.02 22.41 -12.28
C ALA A 26 14.64 21.02 -12.31
N ALA A 27 15.77 20.86 -11.60
CA ALA A 27 16.29 19.53 -11.32
C ALA A 27 15.14 18.75 -10.68
N VAL A 28 14.74 17.65 -11.33
CA VAL A 28 13.81 16.69 -10.73
C VAL A 28 14.58 16.09 -9.56
N THR A 29 14.36 16.62 -8.37
CA THR A 29 14.77 15.96 -7.14
C THR A 29 14.06 14.62 -7.11
N ALA A 30 14.82 13.52 -7.08
CA ALA A 30 14.23 12.23 -6.74
C ALA A 30 13.48 12.41 -5.42
N ASP A 31 12.22 11.96 -5.36
CA ASP A 31 11.42 12.07 -4.15
C ASP A 31 12.17 11.43 -2.97
N ASP A 32 12.07 12.05 -1.80
CA ASP A 32 12.68 11.53 -0.58
C ASP A 32 12.19 10.11 -0.30
N TYR A 33 13.13 9.18 -0.16
CA TYR A 33 12.83 7.80 0.17
C TYR A 33 12.11 7.72 1.52
N THR A 34 10.97 7.02 1.52
CA THR A 34 10.18 6.73 2.71
C THR A 34 10.41 5.27 3.12
N PRO A 35 11.11 5.00 4.24
CA PRO A 35 11.38 3.64 4.72
C PRO A 35 10.11 2.88 5.09
N ILE A 36 10.05 1.58 4.73
CA ILE A 36 8.97 0.66 5.06
C ILE A 36 9.56 -0.66 5.60
N VAL A 37 8.95 -1.19 6.65
CA VAL A 37 9.31 -2.46 7.32
C VAL A 37 8.07 -3.30 7.58
N THR A 38 8.25 -4.61 7.74
CA THR A 38 7.20 -5.53 8.22
C THR A 38 7.40 -5.82 9.71
N GLU A 39 6.35 -6.24 10.42
CA GLU A 39 6.44 -6.49 11.87
C GLU A 39 7.52 -7.53 12.23
N ASN A 40 7.61 -8.60 11.42
CA ASN A 40 8.45 -9.75 11.71
C ASN A 40 9.86 -9.68 11.11
N GLU A 41 10.20 -8.65 10.34
CA GLU A 41 11.56 -8.52 9.81
C GLU A 41 12.52 -7.99 10.87
N ILE A 42 13.78 -8.43 10.81
CA ILE A 42 14.87 -7.81 11.55
C ILE A 42 15.65 -6.94 10.55
N SER A 43 15.55 -5.62 10.66
CA SER A 43 16.15 -4.70 9.69
C SER A 43 16.59 -3.38 10.30
N VAL A 44 17.50 -2.68 9.61
CA VAL A 44 17.88 -1.29 9.90
C VAL A 44 18.11 -0.51 8.62
N PHE A 45 17.99 0.81 8.73
CA PHE A 45 18.30 1.76 7.68
C PHE A 45 19.46 2.66 8.09
N LEU A 46 20.32 2.99 7.12
CA LEU A 46 21.40 3.96 7.26
C LEU A 46 21.27 5.03 6.17
N GLU A 47 21.07 6.27 6.58
CA GLU A 47 21.19 7.46 5.75
C GLU A 47 22.60 8.04 5.87
N THR A 48 23.31 8.16 4.75
CA THR A 48 24.68 8.67 4.77
C THR A 48 25.09 9.32 3.45
N SER A 49 26.07 10.20 3.51
CA SER A 49 26.64 10.91 2.35
C SER A 49 27.60 10.05 1.52
N TYR A 50 27.89 8.82 1.96
CA TYR A 50 28.79 7.89 1.25
C TYR A 50 28.05 7.02 0.23
N ASP A 51 28.77 6.58 -0.80
CA ASP A 51 28.23 5.76 -1.91
C ASP A 51 28.18 4.26 -1.60
N ASN A 52 28.75 3.84 -0.48
CA ASN A 52 28.69 2.47 0.00
C ASN A 52 28.55 2.42 1.52
N ALA A 53 27.95 1.33 2.00
CA ALA A 53 27.82 1.05 3.41
C ALA A 53 27.90 -0.45 3.69
N LYS A 54 28.48 -0.79 4.84
CA LYS A 54 28.48 -2.11 5.42
C LYS A 54 28.00 -2.08 6.86
N ILE A 55 27.57 -3.23 7.35
CA ILE A 55 27.09 -3.41 8.71
C ILE A 55 27.76 -4.61 9.36
N TRP A 56 28.17 -4.45 10.61
CA TRP A 56 28.55 -5.53 11.53
C TRP A 56 27.56 -5.54 12.69
N ALA A 57 26.93 -6.68 12.98
CA ALA A 57 25.90 -6.80 14.00
C ALA A 57 26.13 -8.03 14.89
N TRP A 58 25.91 -7.88 16.21
CA TRP A 58 26.16 -8.90 17.22
C TRP A 58 25.19 -8.79 18.40
N ASN A 59 25.17 -9.83 19.23
CA ASN A 59 24.66 -9.76 20.60
C ASN A 59 25.49 -10.69 21.51
N ASP A 60 25.06 -10.87 22.76
CA ASP A 60 25.79 -11.70 23.72
C ASP A 60 25.81 -13.19 23.37
N LYS A 61 24.76 -13.70 22.70
CA LYS A 61 24.63 -15.11 22.31
C LYS A 61 25.21 -15.40 20.92
N VAL A 62 24.92 -14.54 19.96
CA VAL A 62 25.31 -14.62 18.56
C VAL A 62 26.33 -13.51 18.30
N LYS A 63 27.60 -13.91 18.20
CA LYS A 63 28.72 -12.96 18.04
C LYS A 63 28.80 -12.33 16.64
N GLN A 64 28.08 -12.89 15.67
CA GLN A 64 28.07 -12.42 14.30
C GLN A 64 26.72 -12.77 13.64
N PHE A 65 25.92 -11.74 13.36
CA PHE A 65 24.70 -11.88 12.56
C PHE A 65 24.95 -11.73 11.06
N THR A 66 26.09 -11.15 10.68
CA THR A 66 26.46 -10.93 9.28
C THR A 66 27.00 -12.19 8.64
N THR A 67 26.81 -12.31 7.33
CA THR A 67 27.39 -13.43 6.56
C THR A 67 28.88 -13.19 6.28
N ALA A 68 29.24 -11.98 5.89
CA ALA A 68 30.60 -11.59 5.63
C ALA A 68 31.37 -11.35 6.94
N ALA A 69 32.66 -11.69 6.92
CA ALA A 69 33.62 -11.28 7.94
C ALA A 69 33.74 -9.75 7.99
N TRP A 70 34.34 -9.23 9.07
CA TRP A 70 34.64 -7.81 9.23
C TRP A 70 35.23 -7.22 7.92
N PRO A 71 34.72 -6.08 7.42
CA PRO A 71 33.79 -5.13 8.05
C PRO A 71 32.29 -5.43 7.91
N GLY A 72 31.93 -6.66 7.56
CA GLY A 72 30.56 -7.15 7.57
C GLY A 72 29.83 -7.06 6.23
N ASP A 73 28.51 -7.26 6.30
CA ASP A 73 27.66 -7.38 5.11
C ASP A 73 27.56 -6.05 4.39
N ALA A 74 27.57 -6.08 3.06
CA ALA A 74 27.19 -4.91 2.27
C ALA A 74 25.70 -4.61 2.48
N MET A 75 25.37 -3.35 2.74
CA MET A 75 23.98 -2.91 2.82
C MET A 75 23.44 -2.61 1.42
N THR A 76 22.13 -2.76 1.23
CA THR A 76 21.46 -2.54 -0.06
C THR A 76 21.02 -1.09 -0.18
N LEU A 77 21.40 -0.38 -1.25
CA LEU A 77 20.89 0.97 -1.53
C LEU A 77 19.39 0.89 -1.88
N VAL A 78 18.55 1.61 -1.15
CA VAL A 78 17.09 1.59 -1.31
C VAL A 78 16.50 2.92 -1.78
N GLY A 79 17.27 4.00 -1.71
CA GLY A 79 16.85 5.31 -2.24
C GLY A 79 17.73 6.44 -1.74
N THR A 80 17.24 7.66 -1.86
CA THR A 80 17.91 8.88 -1.40
C THR A 80 16.98 9.74 -0.56
N LYS A 81 17.51 10.47 0.42
CA LYS A 81 16.75 11.43 1.22
C LYS A 81 17.60 12.65 1.51
N GLY A 82 17.11 13.85 1.21
CA GLY A 82 17.86 15.09 1.43
C GLY A 82 19.24 15.11 0.74
N GLY A 83 19.37 14.43 -0.41
CA GLY A 83 20.65 14.28 -1.14
C GLY A 83 21.62 13.24 -0.60
N LYS A 84 21.26 12.50 0.46
CA LYS A 84 22.04 11.39 1.02
C LYS A 84 21.50 10.05 0.57
N ASN A 85 22.36 9.03 0.50
CA ASN A 85 21.98 7.66 0.20
C ASN A 85 21.33 7.01 1.41
N VAL A 86 20.27 6.22 1.19
CA VAL A 86 19.63 5.40 2.22
C VAL A 86 19.86 3.94 1.90
N PHE A 87 20.51 3.23 2.81
CA PHE A 87 20.79 1.80 2.71
C PHE A 87 19.93 1.01 3.70
N LYS A 88 19.55 -0.22 3.35
CA LYS A 88 18.86 -1.18 4.22
C LYS A 88 19.70 -2.44 4.41
N TRP A 89 19.72 -2.97 5.62
CA TRP A 89 20.12 -4.35 5.89
C TRP A 89 18.96 -5.11 6.52
N THR A 90 18.79 -6.36 6.12
CA THR A 90 17.73 -7.26 6.63
C THR A 90 18.36 -8.59 6.99
N TYR A 91 18.12 -9.05 8.21
CA TYR A 91 18.53 -10.36 8.68
C TYR A 91 17.43 -11.39 8.46
N THR A 92 17.77 -12.51 7.83
CA THR A 92 16.81 -13.55 7.42
C THR A 92 17.13 -14.95 7.95
N ALA A 93 18.26 -15.13 8.66
CA ALA A 93 18.73 -16.45 9.07
C ALA A 93 18.15 -16.95 10.41
N GLY A 94 17.31 -16.15 11.09
CA GLY A 94 16.69 -16.52 12.36
C GLY A 94 15.89 -15.39 13.01
N THR A 95 15.46 -15.62 14.24
CA THR A 95 14.61 -14.68 15.02
C THR A 95 15.34 -14.01 16.19
N GLU A 96 16.60 -14.37 16.45
CA GLU A 96 17.40 -13.70 17.48
C GLU A 96 17.74 -12.28 17.00
N ILE A 97 17.62 -11.29 17.90
CA ILE A 97 17.76 -9.87 17.54
C ILE A 97 19.16 -9.39 17.96
N PRO A 98 19.90 -8.68 17.08
CA PRO A 98 21.15 -8.04 17.47
C PRO A 98 20.93 -6.99 18.56
N THR A 99 21.95 -6.76 19.39
CA THR A 99 21.95 -5.67 20.39
C THR A 99 23.03 -4.63 20.10
N GLY A 100 24.06 -5.00 19.34
CA GLY A 100 25.13 -4.11 18.89
C GLY A 100 25.22 -4.02 17.37
N VAL A 101 25.59 -2.84 16.88
CA VAL A 101 25.82 -2.55 15.46
C VAL A 101 27.02 -1.63 15.25
N ILE A 102 27.76 -1.83 14.15
CA ILE A 102 28.72 -0.88 13.58
C ILE A 102 28.37 -0.69 12.11
N PHE A 103 28.33 0.56 11.67
CA PHE A 103 28.25 0.89 10.25
C PHE A 103 29.61 1.34 9.74
N THR A 104 30.03 0.83 8.58
CA THR A 104 31.26 1.27 7.93
C THR A 104 31.04 1.68 6.48
N HIS A 105 31.97 2.47 5.95
CA HIS A 105 32.06 2.82 4.54
C HIS A 105 33.52 2.75 4.10
N ASP A 106 33.75 2.72 2.77
CA ASP A 106 35.07 2.78 2.15
C ASP A 106 36.09 1.82 2.79
N GLY A 107 35.63 0.59 3.02
CA GLY A 107 36.36 -0.44 3.78
C GLY A 107 35.94 -0.45 5.25
N GLU A 108 36.89 -0.17 6.14
CA GLU A 108 36.73 -0.31 7.60
C GLU A 108 36.51 1.04 8.32
N GLN A 109 36.24 2.13 7.58
CA GLN A 109 36.00 3.43 8.19
C GLN A 109 34.66 3.42 8.91
N LYS A 110 34.69 3.64 10.22
CA LYS A 110 33.51 3.54 11.08
C LYS A 110 32.74 4.85 11.11
N LEU A 111 31.42 4.78 11.00
CA LEU A 111 30.53 5.89 11.28
C LEU A 111 30.30 6.04 12.79
N ASN A 112 30.06 7.27 13.24
CA ASN A 112 29.72 7.63 14.63
C ASN A 112 30.59 6.97 15.72
N GLY A 113 31.90 6.79 15.46
CA GLY A 113 32.84 6.25 16.43
C GLY A 113 32.84 4.73 16.60
N GLY A 114 32.01 3.99 15.86
CA GLY A 114 32.02 2.52 15.85
C GLY A 114 30.82 1.90 16.56
N ASP A 115 31.07 1.29 17.73
CA ASP A 115 30.11 0.44 18.44
C ASP A 115 28.87 1.23 18.87
N GLN A 116 27.70 0.73 18.51
CA GLN A 116 26.42 1.38 18.77
C GLN A 116 25.35 0.38 19.15
N GLU A 117 24.27 0.87 19.75
CA GLU A 117 23.10 0.05 20.04
C GLU A 117 22.33 -0.24 18.75
N PHE A 118 22.06 -1.52 18.51
CA PHE A 118 21.12 -1.94 17.47
C PHE A 118 19.69 -1.73 17.95
N LYS A 119 18.90 -0.99 17.19
CA LYS A 119 17.44 -0.88 17.34
C LYS A 119 16.81 -1.58 16.16
N ASN A 120 15.98 -2.60 16.40
CA ASN A 120 15.22 -3.20 15.30
C ASN A 120 14.35 -2.15 14.62
N HIS A 121 14.32 -2.15 13.29
CA HIS A 121 13.72 -1.13 12.44
C HIS A 121 14.31 0.27 12.65
N GLY A 122 15.50 0.37 13.22
CA GLY A 122 16.19 1.63 13.49
C GLY A 122 16.58 2.36 12.20
N TYR A 123 16.44 3.68 12.21
CA TYR A 123 16.90 4.60 11.19
C TYR A 123 18.07 5.41 11.76
N TYR A 124 19.22 5.29 11.12
CA TYR A 124 20.47 5.92 11.55
C TYR A 124 20.92 6.96 10.52
N VAL A 125 21.32 8.14 10.98
CA VAL A 125 21.83 9.23 10.13
C VAL A 125 23.31 9.44 10.44
N GLU A 126 24.18 9.26 9.44
CA GLU A 126 25.64 9.26 9.60
C GLU A 126 26.11 8.34 10.73
N GLY A 127 25.44 7.18 10.82
CA GLY A 127 25.68 6.18 11.84
C GLY A 127 24.96 6.44 13.16
N LYS A 128 24.46 7.63 13.48
CA LYS A 128 23.77 7.92 14.76
C LYS A 128 22.29 7.53 14.71
N TYR A 129 21.78 6.86 15.74
CA TYR A 129 20.34 6.56 15.85
C TYR A 129 19.51 7.85 15.89
N GLU A 130 18.51 7.93 15.01
CA GLU A 130 17.59 9.07 14.92
C GLU A 130 16.19 8.67 15.40
N LYS A 131 15.65 7.58 14.85
CA LYS A 131 14.30 7.10 15.16
C LYS A 131 14.15 5.62 14.83
N THR A 132 13.10 5.01 15.36
CA THR A 132 12.65 3.69 14.91
C THR A 132 11.57 3.90 13.84
N ILE A 133 11.68 3.20 12.73
CA ILE A 133 10.61 3.11 11.76
C ILE A 133 9.56 2.20 12.36
N THR A 134 8.43 2.76 12.76
CA THR A 134 7.27 1.94 13.08
C THR A 134 6.91 1.20 11.80
N PRO A 135 6.72 -0.13 11.84
CA PRO A 135 6.06 -0.83 10.76
C PRO A 135 4.86 0.00 10.32
N GLY A 136 4.79 0.32 9.01
CA GLY A 136 3.55 0.84 8.47
C GLY A 136 2.42 -0.09 8.92
N PRO A 137 1.24 0.42 9.27
CA PRO A 137 0.22 -0.35 9.99
C PRO A 137 0.11 -1.78 9.41
N GLU A 138 0.58 -2.75 10.21
CA GLU A 138 0.90 -4.15 9.88
C GLU A 138 0.11 -4.76 8.71
N GLY A 139 0.55 -4.70 7.44
CA GLY A 139 -0.14 -5.53 6.42
C GLY A 139 -1.68 -5.40 6.41
N LYS A 140 -2.22 -4.31 6.96
CA LYS A 140 -3.60 -4.22 7.42
C LYS A 140 -4.37 -3.82 6.21
N VAL A 141 -5.17 -4.75 5.71
CA VAL A 141 -6.08 -4.46 4.62
C VAL A 141 -7.16 -3.57 5.21
N MET A 142 -7.32 -2.38 4.63
CA MET A 142 -8.28 -1.38 5.11
C MET A 142 -9.33 -1.18 4.03
N VAL A 143 -10.58 -1.05 4.46
CA VAL A 143 -11.68 -0.59 3.59
C VAL A 143 -11.86 0.90 3.84
N PHE A 144 -11.93 1.68 2.75
CA PHE A 144 -12.17 3.12 2.78
C PHE A 144 -13.51 3.43 2.14
N PHE A 145 -14.29 4.32 2.77
CA PHE A 145 -15.56 4.79 2.25
C PHE A 145 -15.63 6.31 2.28
N ASP A 146 -15.91 6.90 1.13
CA ASP A 146 -16.16 8.33 1.00
C ASP A 146 -17.62 8.66 1.36
N ASN A 147 -17.82 9.15 2.58
CA ASN A 147 -19.15 9.53 3.06
C ASN A 147 -19.55 10.96 2.68
N SER A 148 -18.77 11.67 1.84
CA SER A 148 -19.06 13.07 1.50
C SER A 148 -20.35 13.25 0.68
N THR A 149 -20.70 12.26 -0.14
CA THR A 149 -21.94 12.29 -0.96
C THR A 149 -23.13 11.67 -0.22
N ALA A 150 -22.90 10.55 0.48
CA ALA A 150 -23.95 9.83 1.19
C ALA A 150 -24.38 10.51 2.50
N ASN A 151 -23.46 11.26 3.13
CA ASN A 151 -23.67 12.05 4.35
C ASN A 151 -24.40 11.29 5.48
N LEU A 152 -23.93 10.08 5.75
CA LEU A 152 -24.54 9.16 6.71
C LEU A 152 -24.04 9.45 8.12
N ALA A 153 -24.93 9.36 9.10
CA ALA A 153 -24.58 9.51 10.52
C ALA A 153 -23.72 8.33 11.02
N ASP A 154 -24.00 7.12 10.53
CA ASP A 154 -23.26 5.91 10.85
C ASP A 154 -22.93 5.15 9.55
N VAL A 155 -21.71 4.62 9.48
CA VAL A 155 -21.23 3.78 8.37
C VAL A 155 -20.70 2.48 8.95
N TYR A 156 -21.11 1.35 8.38
CA TYR A 156 -20.68 0.02 8.74
C TYR A 156 -20.14 -0.72 7.52
N CYS A 157 -19.26 -1.68 7.77
CA CYS A 157 -18.69 -2.59 6.78
C CYS A 157 -18.97 -4.04 7.20
N TYR A 158 -19.80 -4.72 6.42
CA TYR A 158 -20.06 -6.15 6.58
C TYR A 158 -19.05 -6.95 5.76
N ILE A 159 -18.14 -7.65 6.42
CA ILE A 159 -17.04 -8.41 5.80
C ILE A 159 -17.32 -9.92 5.94
N TYR A 160 -17.16 -10.69 4.86
CA TYR A 160 -17.49 -12.11 4.83
C TYR A 160 -16.69 -12.89 3.78
N ASP A 161 -16.51 -14.20 3.96
CA ASP A 161 -15.77 -15.08 3.03
C ASP A 161 -16.68 -15.92 2.10
N GLY A 162 -17.99 -15.64 2.13
CA GLY A 162 -19.03 -16.42 1.45
C GLY A 162 -19.70 -17.50 2.32
N THR A 163 -19.08 -17.88 3.43
CA THR A 163 -19.60 -18.87 4.39
C THR A 163 -19.75 -18.31 5.80
N LYS A 164 -18.86 -17.42 6.22
CA LYS A 164 -18.80 -16.81 7.53
C LYS A 164 -18.66 -15.31 7.39
N ALA A 165 -19.16 -14.58 8.38
CA ALA A 165 -18.98 -13.15 8.51
C ALA A 165 -17.96 -12.84 9.61
N ALA A 166 -17.22 -11.76 9.45
CA ALA A 166 -16.35 -11.21 10.49
C ALA A 166 -17.16 -10.76 11.71
N GLN A 167 -18.36 -10.22 11.47
CA GLN A 167 -19.34 -9.85 12.47
C GLN A 167 -20.75 -9.98 11.88
N GLU A 168 -21.72 -10.33 12.72
CA GLU A 168 -23.13 -10.32 12.35
C GLU A 168 -23.56 -8.95 11.80
N TRP A 169 -24.56 -8.96 10.92
CA TRP A 169 -25.11 -7.73 10.35
C TRP A 169 -25.44 -6.71 11.45
N PRO A 170 -25.05 -5.41 11.33
CA PRO A 170 -24.56 -4.74 10.12
C PRO A 170 -23.04 -4.81 9.86
N GLY A 171 -22.29 -5.59 10.63
CA GLY A 171 -20.84 -5.66 10.54
C GLY A 171 -20.13 -4.63 11.42
N LEU A 172 -18.87 -4.36 11.09
CA LEU A 172 -17.99 -3.50 11.87
C LEU A 172 -18.30 -2.03 11.61
N LYS A 173 -18.41 -1.22 12.67
CA LYS A 173 -18.59 0.23 12.53
C LYS A 173 -17.30 0.88 12.02
N MET A 174 -17.40 1.70 10.97
CA MET A 174 -16.27 2.44 10.42
C MET A 174 -16.04 3.75 11.19
N SER A 175 -14.79 4.22 11.21
CA SER A 175 -14.37 5.45 11.91
C SER A 175 -13.82 6.48 10.94
N LEU A 176 -14.01 7.77 11.22
CA LEU A 176 -13.47 8.85 10.38
C LEU A 176 -11.94 8.91 10.50
N ASP A 177 -11.28 8.89 9.34
CA ASP A 177 -9.85 9.10 9.14
C ASP A 177 -9.63 10.40 8.33
N ASN A 178 -9.06 11.40 8.99
CA ASN A 178 -8.73 12.70 8.39
C ASN A 178 -7.28 12.80 7.93
N GLU A 179 -6.46 11.79 8.20
CA GLU A 179 -5.02 11.86 7.96
C GLU A 179 -4.64 11.22 6.62
N THR A 180 -5.24 10.06 6.32
CA THR A 180 -4.93 9.31 5.10
C THR A 180 -5.44 10.05 3.85
N GLU A 181 -4.50 10.41 2.97
CA GLU A 181 -4.78 11.03 1.68
C GLU A 181 -4.82 10.00 0.57
N ASN A 182 -5.87 10.05 -0.25
CA ASN A 182 -5.98 9.27 -1.48
C ASN A 182 -6.54 10.13 -2.61
N ASN A 183 -5.87 10.13 -3.77
CA ASN A 183 -6.23 10.95 -4.94
C ASN A 183 -6.48 12.43 -4.58
N GLY A 184 -5.68 13.00 -3.66
CA GLY A 184 -5.82 14.38 -3.21
C GLY A 184 -6.98 14.64 -2.25
N LYS A 185 -7.63 13.59 -1.72
CA LYS A 185 -8.77 13.68 -0.81
C LYS A 185 -8.45 13.02 0.53
N LYS A 186 -8.95 13.63 1.62
CA LYS A 186 -8.90 13.15 3.00
C LYS A 186 -10.32 13.08 3.59
N GLY A 187 -10.49 12.52 4.78
CA GLY A 187 -11.78 12.46 5.47
C GLY A 187 -12.62 11.22 5.09
N TYR A 188 -11.95 10.09 4.91
CA TYR A 188 -12.62 8.81 4.62
C TYR A 188 -13.09 8.14 5.90
N TYR A 189 -14.14 7.35 5.80
CA TYR A 189 -14.47 6.37 6.84
C TYR A 189 -13.67 5.11 6.60
N THR A 190 -13.03 4.58 7.64
CA THR A 190 -12.12 3.43 7.53
C THR A 190 -12.45 2.34 8.53
N VAL A 191 -12.12 1.11 8.15
CA VAL A 191 -12.12 -0.05 9.04
C VAL A 191 -11.07 -1.06 8.61
N GLU A 192 -10.48 -1.71 9.60
CA GLU A 192 -9.52 -2.79 9.40
C GLU A 192 -10.24 -4.09 9.03
N VAL A 193 -9.79 -4.74 7.96
CA VAL A 193 -10.24 -6.07 7.57
C VAL A 193 -9.53 -7.10 8.45
N PRO A 194 -10.27 -7.92 9.22
CA PRO A 194 -9.63 -8.94 10.05
C PRO A 194 -8.85 -9.94 9.18
N ALA A 195 -7.69 -10.39 9.65
CA ALA A 195 -6.73 -11.19 8.88
C ALA A 195 -7.34 -12.43 8.17
N ALA A 196 -8.36 -13.06 8.76
CA ALA A 196 -9.05 -14.22 8.16
C ALA A 196 -9.88 -13.89 6.91
N PHE A 197 -10.18 -12.60 6.67
CA PHE A 197 -11.09 -12.13 5.62
C PHE A 197 -10.39 -11.22 4.59
N VAL A 198 -9.07 -11.17 4.56
CA VAL A 198 -8.30 -10.30 3.63
C VAL A 198 -8.53 -10.62 2.14
N THR A 199 -9.02 -11.81 1.82
CA THR A 199 -9.46 -12.23 0.46
C THR A 199 -10.98 -12.34 0.33
N GLY A 200 -11.71 -11.93 1.38
CA GLY A 200 -13.16 -11.97 1.44
C GLY A 200 -13.82 -10.82 0.68
N TYR A 201 -15.14 -10.79 0.78
CA TYR A 201 -16.00 -9.74 0.24
C TYR A 201 -16.40 -8.78 1.36
N PHE A 202 -16.80 -7.57 0.96
CA PHE A 202 -17.34 -6.59 1.91
C PHE A 202 -18.55 -5.84 1.33
N VAL A 203 -19.38 -5.30 2.22
CA VAL A 203 -20.54 -4.46 1.89
C VAL A 203 -20.59 -3.27 2.82
N ILE A 204 -20.66 -2.06 2.26
CA ILE A 204 -20.87 -0.84 3.04
C ILE A 204 -22.37 -0.64 3.30
N ASN A 205 -22.74 -0.24 4.51
CA ASN A 205 -24.13 -0.01 4.90
C ASN A 205 -24.28 1.03 6.02
N ASN A 206 -25.52 1.39 6.34
CA ASN A 206 -25.87 2.40 7.35
C ASN A 206 -26.48 1.81 8.63
N GLY A 207 -26.40 0.49 8.84
CA GLY A 207 -26.96 -0.19 10.00
C GLY A 207 -28.46 -0.50 9.91
N GLN A 208 -29.18 0.03 8.91
CA GLN A 208 -30.60 -0.22 8.73
C GLN A 208 -30.86 -1.50 7.93
N ASN A 209 -31.95 -2.20 8.27
CA ASN A 209 -32.26 -3.49 7.66
C ASN A 209 -32.57 -3.34 6.16
N GLY A 210 -31.77 -4.01 5.31
CA GLY A 210 -31.95 -4.01 3.85
C GLY A 210 -31.30 -2.85 3.08
N SER A 211 -30.53 -1.98 3.74
CA SER A 211 -29.80 -0.87 3.10
C SER A 211 -28.38 -1.31 2.73
N VAL A 212 -28.05 -1.31 1.44
CA VAL A 212 -26.70 -1.60 0.93
C VAL A 212 -26.21 -0.38 0.16
N LEU A 213 -24.94 -0.01 0.39
CA LEU A 213 -24.26 1.10 -0.27
C LEU A 213 -23.05 0.55 -1.05
N THR A 214 -22.77 1.15 -2.20
CA THR A 214 -21.60 0.81 -3.01
C THR A 214 -20.35 1.45 -2.39
N GLY A 215 -19.33 0.65 -2.07
CA GLY A 215 -18.00 1.14 -1.69
C GLY A 215 -17.10 1.27 -2.92
N GLU A 216 -16.18 2.23 -2.93
CA GLU A 216 -15.34 2.53 -4.11
C GLU A 216 -13.93 1.91 -4.06
N THR A 217 -13.32 1.62 -2.90
CA THR A 217 -11.89 1.24 -2.87
C THR A 217 -11.44 0.37 -1.69
N VAL A 218 -10.54 -0.59 -1.96
CA VAL A 218 -9.79 -1.37 -0.95
C VAL A 218 -8.30 -1.02 -1.05
N TYR A 219 -7.64 -0.83 0.08
CA TYR A 219 -6.20 -0.58 0.16
C TYR A 219 -5.48 -1.75 0.80
N VAL A 220 -4.34 -2.09 0.22
CA VAL A 220 -3.35 -3.00 0.81
C VAL A 220 -2.06 -2.20 0.97
N ASN A 221 -1.55 -2.09 2.19
CA ASN A 221 -0.26 -1.45 2.50
C ASN A 221 -0.13 0.02 2.03
N GLY A 222 -1.21 0.81 2.08
CA GLY A 222 -1.17 2.22 1.68
C GLY A 222 -1.00 2.47 0.17
N GLN A 223 -1.00 1.42 -0.66
CA GLN A 223 -1.13 1.56 -2.11
C GLN A 223 -2.58 1.26 -2.54
N ALA A 224 -3.11 2.16 -3.38
CA ALA A 224 -4.40 1.98 -4.01
C ALA A 224 -4.31 0.82 -5.01
N THR A 225 -4.95 -0.31 -4.72
CA THR A 225 -5.22 -1.31 -5.74
C THR A 225 -6.63 -1.04 -6.26
N SER A 226 -6.75 -0.52 -7.49
CA SER A 226 -8.06 -0.48 -8.16
C SER A 226 -8.59 -1.90 -8.23
N ILE A 227 -9.69 -2.16 -7.54
CA ILE A 227 -10.57 -3.26 -7.86
C ILE A 227 -11.55 -2.69 -8.87
N GLU A 228 -11.46 -3.11 -10.13
CA GLU A 228 -12.57 -2.90 -11.05
C GLU A 228 -13.77 -3.63 -10.49
N ASN A 229 -14.78 -2.85 -10.11
CA ASN A 229 -16.09 -3.36 -9.73
C ASN A 229 -16.56 -4.31 -10.84
N THR A 230 -16.58 -5.62 -10.57
CA THR A 230 -17.51 -6.47 -11.31
C THR A 230 -18.89 -6.08 -10.82
N VAL A 231 -19.57 -5.30 -11.65
CA VAL A 231 -20.99 -5.00 -11.50
C VAL A 231 -21.71 -6.34 -11.36
N LEU A 232 -22.07 -6.74 -10.14
CA LEU A 232 -23.32 -7.47 -10.00
C LEU A 232 -24.37 -6.47 -10.42
N GLN A 233 -24.78 -6.57 -11.68
CA GLN A 233 -25.92 -5.81 -12.17
C GLN A 233 -27.00 -6.06 -11.13
N GLU A 234 -27.60 -4.98 -10.60
CA GLU A 234 -28.97 -5.12 -10.14
C GLU A 234 -29.65 -5.91 -11.26
N VAL A 235 -30.19 -7.09 -10.93
CA VAL A 235 -31.09 -7.75 -11.86
C VAL A 235 -32.12 -6.67 -12.14
N GLN A 236 -32.00 -6.02 -13.30
CA GLN A 236 -33.01 -5.07 -13.76
C GLN A 236 -34.30 -5.81 -13.49
N LYS A 237 -35.19 -5.22 -12.70
CA LYS A 237 -36.54 -5.74 -12.58
C LYS A 237 -37.00 -5.93 -14.02
N ALA A 238 -37.03 -7.18 -14.48
CA ALA A 238 -37.68 -7.47 -15.71
C ALA A 238 -39.11 -7.03 -15.43
N GLU A 239 -39.56 -5.93 -16.03
CA GLU A 239 -40.94 -5.47 -15.91
C GLU A 239 -41.92 -6.56 -16.39
N ASN A 240 -41.39 -7.58 -17.07
CA ASN A 240 -42.00 -8.87 -17.23
C ASN A 240 -41.96 -9.66 -15.92
N ASN A 241 -43.12 -9.72 -15.26
CA ASN A 241 -43.55 -10.56 -14.12
C ASN A 241 -43.33 -12.09 -14.33
N ALA A 242 -42.14 -12.47 -14.81
CA ALA A 242 -41.76 -13.80 -15.26
C ALA A 242 -41.25 -14.66 -14.10
N TRP A 243 -41.46 -15.97 -14.22
CA TRP A 243 -41.03 -16.96 -13.24
C TRP A 243 -40.00 -17.88 -13.86
N TYR A 244 -39.08 -18.38 -13.05
CA TYR A 244 -38.06 -19.32 -13.48
C TYR A 244 -37.88 -20.46 -12.47
N THR A 245 -37.43 -21.62 -12.94
CA THR A 245 -36.91 -22.69 -12.09
C THR A 245 -35.54 -22.30 -11.50
N LEU A 246 -35.07 -23.03 -10.49
CA LEU A 246 -33.72 -22.85 -9.92
C LEU A 246 -32.59 -23.02 -10.94
N THR A 247 -32.85 -23.75 -12.01
CA THR A 247 -31.89 -23.97 -13.12
C THR A 247 -31.96 -22.87 -14.19
N GLY A 248 -32.77 -21.82 -13.98
CA GLY A 248 -32.89 -20.69 -14.90
C GLY A 248 -33.86 -20.89 -16.06
N MET A 249 -34.68 -21.94 -16.05
CA MET A 249 -35.69 -22.17 -17.10
C MET A 249 -36.93 -21.31 -16.87
N ARG A 250 -37.33 -20.51 -17.87
CA ARG A 250 -38.52 -19.65 -17.78
C ARG A 250 -39.81 -20.48 -17.75
N ILE A 251 -40.71 -20.15 -16.84
CA ILE A 251 -42.02 -20.79 -16.62
C ILE A 251 -43.12 -19.74 -16.40
N SER A 252 -44.38 -20.17 -16.50
CA SER A 252 -45.53 -19.41 -15.97
C SER A 252 -45.53 -19.43 -14.44
N LYS A 253 -46.32 -18.56 -13.79
CA LYS A 253 -46.45 -18.54 -12.33
C LYS A 253 -46.70 -19.97 -11.80
N PRO A 254 -45.84 -20.50 -10.90
CA PRO A 254 -45.94 -21.89 -10.48
C PRO A 254 -47.17 -22.10 -9.58
N ALA A 255 -47.89 -23.20 -9.84
CA ALA A 255 -49.03 -23.63 -9.03
C ALA A 255 -48.64 -24.70 -8.00
N GLN A 256 -47.44 -25.28 -8.12
CA GLN A 256 -46.93 -26.31 -7.22
C GLN A 256 -46.06 -25.70 -6.13
N PRO A 257 -46.10 -26.22 -4.89
CA PRO A 257 -45.15 -25.85 -3.86
C PRO A 257 -43.72 -26.16 -4.30
N GLY A 258 -42.80 -25.24 -4.04
CA GLY A 258 -41.42 -25.35 -4.49
C GLY A 258 -40.66 -24.04 -4.39
N LEU A 259 -39.36 -24.10 -4.69
CA LEU A 259 -38.47 -22.95 -4.72
C LEU A 259 -38.28 -22.49 -6.18
N TYR A 260 -38.54 -21.21 -6.42
CA TYR A 260 -38.53 -20.58 -7.74
C TYR A 260 -37.75 -19.27 -7.73
N ILE A 261 -37.48 -18.72 -8.90
CA ILE A 261 -36.89 -17.39 -9.07
C ILE A 261 -37.95 -16.46 -9.68
N HIS A 262 -38.18 -15.33 -9.04
CA HIS A 262 -39.10 -14.29 -9.50
C HIS A 262 -38.50 -12.91 -9.22
N ASN A 263 -38.42 -12.04 -10.25
CA ASN A 263 -37.79 -10.71 -10.17
C ASN A 263 -36.38 -10.74 -9.53
N GLY A 264 -35.57 -11.72 -9.92
CA GLY A 264 -34.21 -11.90 -9.39
C GLY A 264 -34.13 -12.43 -7.96
N LYS A 265 -35.26 -12.72 -7.29
CA LYS A 265 -35.29 -13.22 -5.92
C LYS A 265 -35.76 -14.66 -5.86
N LYS A 266 -35.18 -15.42 -4.92
CA LYS A 266 -35.65 -16.76 -4.54
C LYS A 266 -37.00 -16.64 -3.82
N VAL A 267 -38.03 -17.29 -4.35
CA VAL A 267 -39.40 -17.30 -3.79
C VAL A 267 -39.83 -18.74 -3.54
N ILE A 268 -40.29 -19.01 -2.31
CA ILE A 268 -40.85 -20.31 -1.94
C ILE A 268 -42.37 -20.22 -2.08
N ILE A 269 -42.95 -21.05 -2.94
CA ILE A 269 -44.40 -21.29 -2.95
C ILE A 269 -44.66 -22.45 -1.97
N ARG A 270 -45.54 -22.21 -1.01
CA ARG A 270 -46.01 -23.22 -0.05
C ARG A 270 -47.45 -23.59 -0.39
N LYS A 271 -47.85 -24.79 0.03
CA LYS A 271 -49.23 -25.27 -0.10
C LYS A 271 -50.19 -24.43 0.74
#